data_AF-A0A2J6WTP4-F1
#
_entry.id   AF-A0A2J6WTP4-F1
#
_cell.length_a   1.000
_cell.length_b   1.000
_cell.length_c   1.000
_cell.angle_alpha   90.00
_cell.angle_beta   90.00
_cell.angle_gamma   90.00
#
_symmetry.space_group_name_H-M   'P 1'
#
loop_
_entity.id
_entity.type
_entity.pdbx_description
1 polymer ?
#
loop_
_entity_poly.entity_id
_entity_poly.type
_entity_poly.pdbx_seq_one_letter_code
_entity_poly.pdbx_strand_id
1 'polypeptide(L)'
;MERRISDFTGSIATQPLRDEHRKTYEILEEFQMNRISDESFIEHIEFLLEHHFPLEERILFPSFEPYLKDFLPYMEPIKMVMAEHNGVRNLYRKFREMGDRKFLIEISSLLMQHIYKEENGLFQQIDKILPEEKKNEVFFRLHHGMMEK
;
A
#
# COMPACT_ATOMS: atom_id res chain seq x y z
N MET A 1 3.47 18.63 17.87
CA MET A 1 2.14 18.15 17.45
C MET A 1 2.40 16.87 16.67
N GLU A 2 2.41 15.72 17.36
CA GLU A 2 2.49 14.43 16.68
C GLU A 2 1.25 14.33 15.79
N ARG A 3 1.44 14.23 14.46
CA ARG A 3 0.34 13.89 13.56
C ARG A 3 -0.17 12.53 14.04
N ARG A 4 -1.41 12.49 14.51
CA ARG A 4 -2.08 11.20 14.67
C ARG A 4 -2.10 10.56 13.30
N ILE A 5 -1.85 9.26 13.28
CA ILE A 5 -1.94 8.40 12.08
C ILE A 5 -3.40 8.40 11.52
N SER A 6 -4.34 9.09 12.19
CA SER A 6 -5.76 9.15 11.87
C SER A 6 -6.17 9.93 10.62
N ASP A 7 -5.29 10.76 10.05
CA ASP A 7 -5.73 11.73 9.03
C ASP A 7 -5.26 11.35 7.63
N PHE A 8 -5.10 10.05 7.31
CA PHE A 8 -4.75 9.56 5.96
C PHE A 8 -5.70 10.16 4.91
N THR A 9 -5.28 11.29 4.37
CA THR A 9 -6.05 12.19 3.51
C THR A 9 -5.16 12.64 2.37
N GLY A 10 -5.72 12.63 1.17
CA GLY A 10 -4.99 12.92 -0.05
C GLY A 10 -5.93 13.41 -1.15
N SER A 11 -5.41 13.41 -2.37
CA SER A 11 -6.23 13.69 -3.55
C SER A 11 -7.16 12.52 -3.86
N ILE A 12 -8.12 12.75 -4.76
CA ILE A 12 -9.01 11.69 -5.26
C ILE A 12 -8.26 10.47 -5.82
N ALA A 13 -7.02 10.63 -6.29
CA ALA A 13 -6.25 9.53 -6.86
C ALA A 13 -5.69 8.56 -5.82
N THR A 14 -5.40 9.04 -4.61
CA THR A 14 -4.78 8.24 -3.54
C THR A 14 -5.76 7.91 -2.42
N GLN A 15 -6.83 8.70 -2.27
CA GLN A 15 -7.77 8.54 -1.15
C GLN A 15 -8.34 7.11 -0.99
N PRO A 16 -8.73 6.38 -2.06
CA PRO A 16 -9.21 5.00 -1.90
C PRO A 16 -8.17 4.07 -1.25
N LEU A 17 -6.90 4.17 -1.66
CA LEU A 17 -5.81 3.37 -1.11
C LEU A 17 -5.45 3.81 0.32
N ARG A 18 -5.53 5.12 0.61
CA ARG A 18 -5.38 5.67 1.97
C ARG A 18 -6.46 5.16 2.93
N ASP A 19 -7.69 4.97 2.44
CA ASP A 19 -8.77 4.40 3.25
C ASP A 19 -8.50 2.90 3.53
N GLU A 20 -7.96 2.16 2.57
CA GLU A 20 -7.47 0.79 2.77
C GLU A 20 -6.27 0.72 3.74
N HIS A 21 -5.36 1.70 3.69
CA HIS A 21 -4.27 1.85 4.67
C HIS A 21 -4.79 2.10 6.08
N ARG A 22 -5.82 2.94 6.25
CA ARG A 22 -6.44 3.17 7.55
C ARG A 22 -6.94 1.86 8.14
N LYS A 23 -7.64 1.06 7.32
CA LYS A 23 -8.14 -0.23 7.77
C LYS A 23 -7.03 -1.23 8.08
N THR A 24 -6.01 -1.27 7.24
CA THR A 24 -4.83 -2.12 7.43
C THR A 24 -4.10 -1.76 8.73
N TYR A 25 -3.92 -0.47 8.99
CA TYR A 25 -3.27 0.00 10.20
C TYR A 25 -4.02 -0.42 11.47
N GLU A 26 -5.36 -0.29 11.50
CA GLU A 26 -6.19 -0.81 12.60
C GLU A 26 -5.98 -2.32 12.82
N ILE A 27 -5.99 -3.10 11.74
CA ILE A 27 -5.80 -4.57 11.81
C ILE A 27 -4.40 -4.91 12.33
N LEU A 28 -3.37 -4.16 11.91
CA LEU A 28 -2.00 -4.34 12.38
C LEU A 28 -1.87 -4.05 13.88
N GLU A 29 -2.47 -2.96 14.37
CA GLU A 29 -2.49 -2.64 15.80
C GLU A 29 -3.21 -3.73 16.61
N GLU A 30 -4.39 -4.16 16.16
CA GLU A 30 -5.15 -5.20 16.84
C GLU A 30 -4.42 -6.57 16.81
N PHE A 31 -3.73 -6.89 15.72
CA PHE A 31 -2.88 -8.10 15.64
C PHE A 31 -1.71 -8.04 16.63
N GLN A 32 -1.00 -6.91 16.69
CA GLN A 32 0.12 -6.71 17.62
C GLN A 32 -0.31 -6.73 19.08
N MET A 33 -1.54 -6.29 19.37
CA MET A 33 -2.17 -6.39 20.69
C MET A 33 -2.77 -7.77 20.98
N ASN A 34 -2.66 -8.74 20.06
CA ASN A 34 -3.24 -10.08 20.12
C ASN A 34 -4.77 -10.06 20.36
N ARG A 35 -5.47 -9.09 19.75
CA ARG A 35 -6.93 -8.91 19.84
C ARG A 35 -7.70 -9.50 18.66
N ILE A 36 -7.00 -9.83 17.58
CA ILE A 36 -7.53 -10.63 16.47
C ILE A 36 -6.73 -11.93 16.32
N SER A 37 -7.33 -12.93 15.68
CA SER A 37 -6.67 -14.21 15.44
C SER A 37 -5.67 -14.13 14.29
N ASP A 38 -4.77 -15.11 14.23
CA ASP A 38 -3.84 -15.25 13.11
C ASP A 38 -4.60 -15.47 11.79
N GLU A 39 -5.71 -16.21 11.78
CA GLU A 39 -6.57 -16.42 10.61
C GLU A 39 -7.12 -15.11 10.06
N SER A 40 -7.67 -14.24 10.92
CA SER A 40 -8.17 -12.93 10.49
C SER A 40 -7.05 -12.04 9.93
N PHE A 41 -5.83 -12.14 10.48
CA PHE A 41 -4.70 -11.41 9.94
C PHE A 41 -4.21 -11.98 8.60
N ILE A 42 -4.24 -13.30 8.44
CA ILE A 42 -3.93 -14.00 7.17
C ILE A 42 -4.90 -13.57 6.07
N GLU A 43 -6.20 -13.54 6.34
CA GLU A 43 -7.23 -13.06 5.40
C GLU A 43 -6.92 -11.62 4.94
N HIS A 44 -6.49 -10.76 5.86
CA HIS A 44 -6.10 -9.40 5.52
C HIS A 44 -4.82 -9.33 4.67
N ILE A 45 -3.83 -10.18 4.95
CA ILE A 45 -2.63 -10.28 4.09
C ILE A 45 -3.02 -10.72 2.68
N GLU A 46 -3.92 -11.70 2.54
CA GLU A 46 -4.42 -12.17 1.24
C GLU A 46 -5.12 -11.03 0.47
N PHE A 47 -5.97 -10.24 1.14
CA PHE A 47 -6.55 -9.01 0.57
C PHE A 47 -5.47 -8.05 0.05
N LEU A 48 -4.41 -7.78 0.82
CA LEU A 48 -3.34 -6.88 0.38
C LEU A 48 -2.63 -7.40 -0.87
N LEU A 49 -2.35 -8.71 -0.91
CA LEU A 49 -1.63 -9.34 -2.01
C LEU A 49 -2.45 -9.44 -3.30
N GLU A 50 -3.76 -9.65 -3.18
CA GLU A 50 -4.67 -9.91 -4.31
C GLU A 50 -5.36 -8.65 -4.83
N HIS A 51 -5.48 -7.60 -4.00
CA HIS A 51 -6.20 -6.38 -4.34
C HIS A 51 -5.35 -5.12 -4.18
N HIS A 52 -4.92 -4.80 -2.95
CA HIS A 52 -4.28 -3.51 -2.65
C HIS A 52 -2.98 -3.30 -3.45
N PHE A 53 -2.00 -4.20 -3.32
CA PHE A 53 -0.73 -4.08 -4.06
C PHE A 53 -0.95 -4.12 -5.59
N PRO A 54 -1.81 -4.99 -6.15
CA PRO A 54 -2.13 -4.93 -7.58
C PRO A 54 -2.70 -3.60 -8.07
N LEU A 55 -3.55 -2.93 -7.29
CA LEU A 55 -4.06 -1.61 -7.66
C LEU A 55 -2.91 -0.59 -7.78
N GLU A 56 -2.00 -0.61 -6.83
CA GLU A 56 -0.84 0.28 -6.85
C GLU A 56 0.11 -0.03 -8.01
N GLU A 57 0.52 -1.30 -8.12
CA GLU A 57 1.52 -1.76 -9.09
C GLU A 57 1.04 -1.67 -10.54
N ARG A 58 -0.28 -1.78 -10.79
CA ARG A 58 -0.83 -1.81 -12.15
C ARG A 58 -1.52 -0.51 -12.56
N ILE A 59 -1.93 0.32 -11.61
CA ILE A 59 -2.70 1.54 -11.87
C ILE A 59 -1.96 2.76 -11.35
N LEU A 60 -1.77 2.87 -10.04
CA LEU A 60 -1.26 4.10 -9.43
C LEU A 60 0.19 4.39 -9.84
N PHE A 61 1.11 3.46 -9.60
CA PHE A 61 2.54 3.66 -9.87
C PHE A 61 2.81 3.88 -11.36
N PRO A 62 2.29 3.06 -12.30
CA PRO A 62 2.51 3.31 -13.73
C PRO A 62 1.95 4.66 -14.21
N SER A 63 0.84 5.12 -13.61
CA SER A 63 0.27 6.44 -13.95
C SER A 63 1.11 7.59 -13.42
N PHE A 64 1.85 7.37 -12.33
CA PHE A 64 2.71 8.38 -11.71
C PHE A 64 4.15 8.39 -12.26
N GLU A 65 4.68 7.23 -12.67
CA GLU A 65 6.06 7.07 -13.15
C GLU A 65 6.54 8.14 -14.15
N PRO A 66 5.76 8.50 -15.20
CA PRO A 66 6.19 9.52 -16.16
C PRO A 66 6.46 10.88 -15.50
N TYR A 67 5.65 11.25 -14.52
CA TYR A 67 5.77 12.52 -13.80
C TYR A 67 6.88 12.47 -12.76
N LEU A 68 7.06 11.31 -12.11
CA LEU A 68 8.13 11.14 -11.13
C LEU A 68 9.50 11.26 -11.78
N LYS A 69 9.70 10.72 -12.99
CA LYS A 69 10.98 10.76 -13.71
C LYS A 69 11.51 12.17 -13.96
N ASP A 70 10.62 13.16 -14.09
CA ASP A 70 11.00 14.56 -14.27
C ASP A 70 11.69 15.16 -13.03
N PHE A 71 11.42 14.61 -11.83
CA PHE A 71 12.00 15.05 -10.57
C PHE A 71 13.03 14.07 -9.98
N LEU A 72 12.80 12.77 -10.18
CA LEU A 72 13.59 11.66 -9.65
C LEU A 72 13.78 10.61 -10.76
N PRO A 73 14.81 10.76 -11.63
CA PRO A 73 15.01 9.89 -12.79
C PRO A 73 15.13 8.40 -12.46
N TYR A 74 15.59 8.08 -11.25
CA TYR A 74 15.76 6.70 -10.79
C TYR A 74 14.51 6.10 -10.12
N MET A 75 13.46 6.89 -9.88
CA MET A 75 12.18 6.43 -9.30
C MET A 75 12.34 5.63 -7.98
N GLU A 76 13.35 5.98 -7.17
CA GLU A 76 13.68 5.26 -5.94
C GLU A 76 12.49 5.07 -4.98
N PRO A 77 11.56 6.05 -4.81
CA PRO A 77 10.39 5.84 -3.96
C PRO A 77 9.51 4.66 -4.41
N ILE A 78 9.17 4.57 -5.70
CA ILE A 78 8.35 3.47 -6.25
C ILE A 78 9.11 2.14 -6.11
N LYS A 79 10.40 2.11 -6.45
CA LYS A 79 11.22 0.89 -6.33
C LYS A 79 11.30 0.37 -4.89
N MET A 80 11.44 1.27 -3.92
CA MET A 80 11.49 0.91 -2.51
C MET A 80 10.19 0.25 -2.07
N VAL A 81 9.05 0.86 -2.41
CA VAL A 81 7.72 0.31 -2.08
C VAL A 81 7.48 -1.03 -2.76
N MET A 82 7.80 -1.16 -4.05
CA MET A 82 7.71 -2.45 -4.76
C MET A 82 8.58 -3.54 -4.12
N ALA A 83 9.77 -3.19 -3.61
CA ALA A 83 10.62 -4.13 -2.89
C ALA A 83 9.97 -4.58 -1.58
N GLU A 84 9.24 -3.71 -0.88
CA GLU A 84 8.49 -4.04 0.33
C GLU A 84 7.31 -4.96 0.04
N HIS A 85 6.54 -4.73 -1.05
CA HIS A 85 5.49 -5.67 -1.49
C HIS A 85 6.06 -7.06 -1.75
N ASN A 86 7.21 -7.13 -2.42
CA ASN A 86 7.91 -8.40 -2.65
C ASN A 86 8.43 -9.02 -1.34
N GLY A 87 8.82 -8.19 -0.37
CA GLY A 87 9.14 -8.63 0.99
C GLY A 87 7.95 -9.32 1.65
N VAL A 88 6.77 -8.70 1.63
CA VAL A 88 5.53 -9.28 2.17
C VAL A 88 5.18 -10.58 1.46
N ARG A 89 5.20 -10.62 0.11
CA ARG A 89 4.96 -11.85 -0.68
C ARG A 89 5.90 -12.98 -0.27
N ASN A 90 7.19 -12.68 -0.10
CA ASN A 90 8.19 -13.67 0.28
C ASN A 90 7.99 -14.20 1.70
N LEU A 91 7.68 -13.32 2.66
CA LEU A 91 7.38 -13.71 4.03
C LEU A 91 6.11 -14.54 4.11
N TYR A 92 5.07 -14.14 3.37
CA TYR A 92 3.81 -14.87 3.34
C TYR A 92 3.98 -16.26 2.73
N ARG A 93 4.75 -16.38 1.64
CA ARG A 93 5.11 -17.69 1.07
C ARG A 93 5.83 -18.57 2.10
N LYS A 94 6.82 -18.03 2.83
CA LYS A 94 7.52 -18.78 3.90
C LYS A 94 6.57 -19.21 5.02
N PHE A 95 5.62 -18.35 5.40
CA PHE A 95 4.56 -18.70 6.34
C PHE A 95 3.74 -19.88 5.83
N ARG A 96 3.27 -19.85 4.58
CA ARG A 96 2.48 -20.94 3.98
C ARG A 96 3.26 -22.26 3.88
N GLU A 97 4.57 -22.20 3.68
CA GLU A 97 5.44 -23.37 3.59
C GLU A 97 5.78 -23.98 4.96
N MET A 98 6.00 -23.13 5.98
CA MET A 98 6.56 -23.55 7.26
C MET A 98 5.57 -23.52 8.43
N GLY A 99 4.46 -22.80 8.32
CA GLY A 99 3.47 -22.61 9.38
C GLY A 99 3.98 -21.82 10.59
N ASP A 100 5.09 -21.09 10.47
CA ASP A 100 5.72 -20.41 11.59
C ASP A 100 5.17 -18.98 11.77
N ARG A 101 4.48 -18.75 12.88
CA ARG A 101 3.87 -17.47 13.25
C ARG A 101 4.86 -16.30 13.24
N LYS A 102 6.17 -16.54 13.38
CA LYS A 102 7.18 -15.45 13.31
C LYS A 102 7.08 -14.66 12.00
N PHE A 103 6.71 -15.32 10.89
CA PHE A 103 6.60 -14.65 9.60
C PHE A 103 5.40 -13.70 9.55
N LEU A 104 4.31 -14.00 10.26
CA LEU A 104 3.18 -13.07 10.41
C LEU A 104 3.61 -11.83 11.21
N ILE A 105 4.42 -12.01 12.27
CA ILE A 105 4.97 -10.91 13.07
C ILE A 105 5.90 -10.02 12.22
N GLU A 106 6.76 -10.63 11.41
CA GLU A 106 7.64 -9.92 10.47
C GLU A 106 6.84 -9.15 9.40
N ILE A 107 5.79 -9.76 8.84
CA ILE A 107 4.88 -9.10 7.89
C ILE A 107 4.20 -7.89 8.55
N SER A 108 3.67 -8.04 9.76
CA SER A 108 3.02 -6.95 10.49
C SER A 108 3.98 -5.76 10.67
N SER A 109 5.21 -6.04 11.07
CA SER A 109 6.24 -5.00 11.26
C SER A 109 6.61 -4.32 9.94
N LEU A 110 6.73 -5.08 8.85
CA LEU A 110 7.04 -4.56 7.53
C LEU A 110 5.90 -3.67 7.00
N LEU A 111 4.64 -4.10 7.13
CA LEU A 111 3.47 -3.35 6.68
C LEU A 111 3.30 -2.02 7.42
N MET A 112 3.59 -1.97 8.73
CA MET A 112 3.57 -0.71 9.50
C MET A 112 4.57 0.31 8.92
N GLN A 113 5.77 -0.14 8.58
CA GLN A 113 6.80 0.72 8.00
C GLN A 113 6.46 1.14 6.56
N HIS A 114 5.94 0.21 5.79
CA HIS A 114 5.51 0.41 4.41
C HIS A 114 4.41 1.49 4.32
N ILE A 115 3.32 1.35 5.10
CA ILE A 115 2.24 2.36 5.18
C ILE A 115 2.81 3.73 5.56
N TYR A 116 3.69 3.79 6.57
CA TYR A 116 4.29 5.06 6.98
C TYR A 116 5.05 5.74 5.84
N LYS A 117 5.84 4.99 5.08
CA LYS A 117 6.66 5.51 3.96
C LYS A 117 5.80 5.99 2.80
N GLU A 118 4.72 5.27 2.48
CA GLU A 118 3.81 5.69 1.43
C GLU A 118 3.01 6.92 1.81
N GLU A 119 2.36 6.89 2.97
CA GLU A 119 1.51 7.98 3.46
C GLU A 119 2.28 9.30 3.61
N ASN A 120 3.53 9.24 4.07
CA ASN A 120 4.38 10.40 4.34
C ASN A 120 5.38 10.71 3.23
N GLY A 121 5.43 9.89 2.19
CA GLY A 121 6.40 10.01 1.10
C GLY A 121 5.71 9.92 -0.26
N LEU A 122 5.53 8.70 -0.75
CA LEU A 122 5.09 8.47 -2.13
C LEU A 122 3.72 9.09 -2.43
N PHE A 123 2.72 8.88 -1.57
CA PHE A 123 1.38 9.40 -1.84
C PHE A 123 1.32 10.93 -1.75
N GLN A 124 2.11 11.56 -0.86
CA GLN A 124 2.22 13.03 -0.84
C GLN A 124 2.82 13.58 -2.14
N GLN A 125 3.79 12.87 -2.72
CA GLN A 125 4.38 13.24 -4.01
C GLN A 125 3.34 13.09 -5.13
N ILE A 126 2.59 11.99 -5.15
CA ILE A 126 1.50 11.77 -6.12
C ILE A 126 0.47 12.89 -6.02
N ASP A 127 -0.01 13.20 -4.82
CA ASP A 127 -1.03 14.24 -4.61
C ASP A 127 -0.55 15.63 -5.07
N LYS A 128 0.75 15.91 -4.95
CA LYS A 128 1.35 17.17 -5.33
C LYS A 128 1.68 17.28 -6.83
N ILE A 129 2.18 16.21 -7.43
CA ILE A 129 2.79 16.23 -8.76
C ILE A 129 1.81 15.77 -9.85
N LEU A 130 0.93 14.81 -9.55
CA LEU A 130 0.04 14.24 -10.56
C LEU A 130 -0.99 15.30 -11.03
N PRO A 131 -1.12 15.57 -12.34
CA PRO A 131 -2.11 16.53 -12.84
C PRO A 131 -3.54 16.12 -12.51
N GLU A 132 -4.44 17.08 -12.36
CA GLU A 132 -5.82 16.83 -11.92
C GLU A 132 -6.60 15.90 -12.87
N GLU A 133 -6.41 16.04 -14.18
CA GLU A 133 -6.98 15.13 -15.17
C GLU A 133 -6.55 13.67 -14.94
N LYS A 134 -5.27 13.46 -14.64
CA LYS A 134 -4.74 12.12 -14.35
C LYS A 134 -5.19 11.59 -12.99
N LYS A 135 -5.40 12.46 -12.01
CA LYS A 135 -5.97 12.04 -10.72
C LYS A 135 -7.38 11.49 -10.89
N ASN A 136 -8.20 12.15 -11.73
CA ASN A 136 -9.54 11.67 -12.07
C ASN A 136 -9.50 10.33 -12.82
N GLU A 137 -8.58 10.19 -13.79
CA GLU A 137 -8.39 8.92 -14.53
C GLU A 137 -7.99 7.77 -13.59
N VAL A 138 -7.00 8.00 -12.72
CA VAL A 138 -6.55 7.01 -11.73
C VAL A 138 -7.70 6.62 -10.81
N PHE A 139 -8.41 7.60 -10.24
CA PHE A 139 -9.58 7.35 -9.39
C PHE A 139 -10.61 6.47 -10.09
N PHE A 140 -10.97 6.79 -11.34
CA PHE A 140 -11.92 5.99 -12.11
C PHE A 140 -11.42 4.54 -12.30
N ARG A 141 -10.15 4.35 -12.65
CA ARG A 141 -9.53 3.04 -12.85
C ARG A 141 -9.45 2.21 -11.57
N LEU A 142 -9.18 2.84 -10.42
CA LEU A 142 -9.16 2.14 -9.12
C LEU A 142 -10.55 1.59 -8.76
N HIS A 143 -11.63 2.30 -9.11
CA HIS A 143 -12.99 1.86 -8.78
C HIS A 143 -13.63 0.89 -9.78
N HIS A 144 -13.23 0.93 -11.05
CA HIS A 144 -13.89 0.15 -12.12
C HIS A 144 -12.98 -0.92 -12.73
N GLY A 145 -11.76 -1.07 -12.21
CA GLY A 145 -10.73 -1.93 -12.77
C GLY A 145 -10.19 -1.42 -14.10
N MET A 146 -9.31 -2.20 -14.72
CA MET A 146 -8.95 -1.96 -16.12
C MET A 146 -10.16 -2.32 -16.98
N MET A 147 -10.91 -1.34 -17.47
CA MET A 147 -11.73 -1.58 -18.66
C MET A 147 -10.74 -1.86 -19.80
N GLU A 148 -10.45 -3.14 -20.02
CA GLU A 148 -9.70 -3.59 -21.19
C GLU A 148 -10.45 -3.08 -22.43
N LYS A 149 -9.72 -2.32 -23.27
CA LYS A 149 -10.15 -2.00 -24.63
C LYS A 149 -9.92 -3.20 -25.54
#